data_AF-A0A7C9RGH0-F1
#
_entry.id   AF-A0A7C9RGH0-F1
#
_cell.length_a   1.000
_cell.length_b   1.000
_cell.length_c   1.000
_cell.angle_alpha   90.00
_cell.angle_beta   90.00
_cell.angle_gamma   90.00
#
_symmetry.space_group_name_H-M   'P 1'
#
loop_
_entity.id
_entity.type
_entity.pdbx_description
1 polymer ?
#
loop_
_entity_poly.entity_id
_entity_poly.type
_entity_poly.pdbx_seq_one_letter_code
_entity_poly.pdbx_strand_id
1 'polypeptide(L)'
;LIVRHRDSAAYREIMSRLAPGQALREAGPFTAGLYGVSEMFFEAFLALIDAGVLKREVDGALLHAAFFLGPKSFYRALREMKPEQIERIQMVPVSFTNQLYGGEDAKRRARVDARFVNNAMMATLMGAVVSDGLDNGQVVSGVGGQYNFVAQAFALEGARSMLTLESTRGSGKKVASNVRWSYGHTTIPRHLRDVIVTEYGVADLWGKSDADVIAAMLCVTDSRFQAELMRQAKDAGKLPRSYEIPAAHRENFPDRVAAALKPSRDAGLLPAFPFGSDFTDVEQRLIPALQILKEATASPLALLGLAWEGRRANHSAELAACLARMQLERPASFADRFYRALLIAALARSSQT
;
A
#
# COMPACT_ATOMS: atom_id res chain seq x y z
N LEU A 1 -6.03 6.45 7.68
CA LEU A 1 -6.00 6.96 9.07
C LEU A 1 -6.61 8.37 9.20
N ILE A 2 -6.11 9.34 8.45
CA ILE A 2 -6.58 10.75 8.54
C ILE A 2 -8.08 10.88 8.24
N VAL A 3 -8.59 10.23 7.17
CA VAL A 3 -10.04 10.23 6.86
C VAL A 3 -10.85 9.73 8.05
N ARG A 4 -10.52 8.56 8.61
CA ARG A 4 -11.17 8.03 9.83
C ARG A 4 -11.14 9.02 11.00
N HIS A 5 -10.03 9.73 11.16
CA HIS A 5 -9.82 10.63 12.29
C HIS A 5 -10.62 11.93 12.17
N ARG A 6 -10.66 12.53 10.98
CA ARG A 6 -11.32 13.82 10.73
C ARG A 6 -12.78 13.65 10.32
N ASP A 7 -13.10 12.60 9.58
CA ASP A 7 -14.43 12.31 9.05
C ASP A 7 -14.75 10.80 9.18
N SER A 8 -15.19 10.46 10.38
CA SER A 8 -15.59 9.10 10.72
C SER A 8 -16.82 8.63 9.92
N ALA A 9 -17.68 9.54 9.44
CA ALA A 9 -18.84 9.20 8.63
C ALA A 9 -18.41 8.77 7.22
N ALA A 10 -17.59 9.58 6.54
CA ALA A 10 -17.05 9.23 5.22
C ALA A 10 -16.20 7.95 5.27
N TYR A 11 -15.44 7.74 6.35
CA TYR A 11 -14.72 6.48 6.55
C TYR A 11 -15.65 5.26 6.62
N ARG A 12 -16.75 5.34 7.39
CA ARG A 12 -17.74 4.25 7.44
C ARG A 12 -18.36 3.97 6.09
N GLU A 13 -18.64 5.01 5.32
CA GLU A 13 -19.19 4.89 3.97
C GLU A 13 -18.22 4.18 3.03
N ILE A 14 -16.93 4.57 3.02
CA ILE A 14 -15.87 3.87 2.28
C ILE A 14 -15.85 2.39 2.66
N MET A 15 -15.84 2.10 3.96
CA MET A 15 -15.75 0.72 4.42
C MET A 15 -17.01 -0.10 4.10
N SER A 16 -18.19 0.50 4.09
CA SER A 16 -19.43 -0.18 3.70
C SER A 16 -19.41 -0.66 2.25
N ARG A 17 -18.70 0.06 1.37
CA ARG A 17 -18.46 -0.35 -0.02
C ARG A 17 -17.33 -1.39 -0.13
N LEU A 18 -16.25 -1.21 0.63
CA LEU A 18 -15.10 -2.12 0.58
C LEU A 18 -15.39 -3.48 1.20
N ALA A 19 -16.16 -3.54 2.28
CA ALA A 19 -16.45 -4.74 3.04
C ALA A 19 -17.93 -4.76 3.48
N PRO A 20 -18.87 -4.93 2.52
CA PRO A 20 -20.30 -4.87 2.81
C PRO A 20 -20.71 -5.95 3.82
N GLY A 21 -21.51 -5.55 4.81
CA GLY A 21 -21.99 -6.45 5.87
C GLY A 21 -20.94 -6.81 6.93
N GLN A 22 -19.70 -6.31 6.83
CA GLN A 22 -18.69 -6.53 7.84
C GLN A 22 -18.70 -5.39 8.87
N ALA A 23 -18.89 -5.75 10.14
CA ALA A 23 -18.82 -4.78 11.23
C ALA A 23 -17.39 -4.22 11.36
N LEU A 24 -17.29 -2.90 11.53
CA LEU A 24 -16.02 -2.24 11.78
C LEU A 24 -15.59 -2.47 13.23
N ARG A 25 -14.35 -2.96 13.40
CA ARG A 25 -13.73 -3.04 14.72
C ARG A 25 -13.52 -1.65 15.32
N GLU A 26 -13.01 -0.72 14.49
CA GLU A 26 -12.67 0.64 14.90
C GLU A 26 -13.03 1.64 13.80
N ALA A 27 -13.94 2.57 14.11
CA ALA A 27 -14.33 3.64 13.19
C ALA A 27 -14.09 5.05 13.77
N GLY A 28 -13.79 5.14 15.07
CA GLY A 28 -13.66 6.40 15.79
C GLY A 28 -12.33 7.13 15.56
N PRO A 29 -12.27 8.40 15.96
CA PRO A 29 -11.03 9.17 15.96
C PRO A 29 -10.00 8.59 16.95
N PHE A 30 -8.73 8.92 16.75
CA PHE A 30 -7.66 8.62 17.70
C PHE A 30 -7.72 9.60 18.89
N THR A 31 -8.65 9.37 19.83
CA THR A 31 -8.85 10.26 20.99
C THR A 31 -7.61 10.35 21.87
N ALA A 32 -7.03 9.21 22.27
CA ALA A 32 -5.76 9.17 23.00
C ALA A 32 -4.56 9.60 22.14
N GLY A 33 -4.66 9.46 20.82
CA GLY A 33 -3.56 9.67 19.89
C GLY A 33 -2.59 8.50 19.83
N LEU A 34 -1.69 8.58 18.87
CA LEU A 34 -0.59 7.65 18.67
C LEU A 34 0.72 8.31 19.09
N TYR A 35 1.66 7.46 19.49
CA TYR A 35 3.08 7.74 19.58
C TYR A 35 3.76 6.96 18.44
N GLY A 36 4.67 7.61 17.72
CA GLY A 36 5.41 7.01 16.63
C GLY A 36 6.75 6.45 17.08
N VAL A 37 7.03 5.21 16.72
CA VAL A 37 8.39 4.66 16.71
C VAL A 37 8.59 3.98 15.37
N SER A 38 9.56 4.44 14.60
CA SER A 38 9.79 3.96 13.23
C SER A 38 11.27 3.92 12.93
N GLU A 39 11.71 3.05 12.02
CA GLU A 39 13.09 3.15 11.51
C GLU A 39 13.22 4.39 10.61
N MET A 40 12.25 4.59 9.72
CA MET A 40 12.21 5.67 8.74
C MET A 40 11.12 6.69 9.10
N PHE A 41 11.51 7.97 9.13
CA PHE A 41 10.60 9.11 9.17
C PHE A 41 10.42 9.69 7.76
N PHE A 42 9.16 9.79 7.32
CA PHE A 42 8.78 10.27 6.00
C PHE A 42 7.52 11.12 6.09
N GLU A 43 7.10 11.73 4.98
CA GLU A 43 6.08 12.78 4.93
C GLU A 43 4.73 12.41 5.54
N ALA A 44 4.33 11.13 5.53
CA ALA A 44 3.07 10.71 6.12
C ALA A 44 3.03 10.92 7.64
N PHE A 45 4.18 10.85 8.34
CA PHE A 45 4.24 11.13 9.77
C PHE A 45 3.95 12.61 10.07
N LEU A 46 4.42 13.53 9.23
CA LEU A 46 4.06 14.95 9.36
C LEU A 46 2.57 15.17 9.20
N ALA A 47 1.98 14.56 8.17
CA ALA A 47 0.55 14.64 7.95
C ALA A 47 -0.27 14.05 9.12
N LEU A 48 0.24 13.02 9.79
CA LEU A 48 -0.38 12.44 10.98
C LEU A 48 -0.25 13.34 12.22
N ILE A 49 0.87 14.06 12.38
CA ILE A 49 1.05 15.07 13.43
C ILE A 49 0.08 16.23 13.19
N ASP A 50 0.05 16.78 11.98
CA ASP A 50 -0.83 17.89 11.58
C ASP A 50 -2.32 17.52 11.67
N ALA A 51 -2.64 16.24 11.47
CA ALA A 51 -3.99 15.73 11.65
C ALA A 51 -4.39 15.55 13.12
N GLY A 52 -3.47 15.64 14.08
CA GLY A 52 -3.74 15.34 15.48
C GLY A 52 -3.87 13.84 15.79
N VAL A 53 -3.40 12.99 14.87
CA VAL A 53 -3.35 11.53 15.08
C VAL A 53 -2.12 11.17 15.91
N LEU A 54 -0.94 11.67 15.53
CA LEU A 54 0.28 11.57 16.34
C LEU A 54 0.32 12.73 17.33
N LYS A 55 -0.10 12.46 18.57
CA LYS A 55 -0.19 13.47 19.64
C LYS A 55 0.10 12.92 21.03
N ARG A 56 0.31 11.60 21.17
CA ARG A 56 0.70 11.00 22.45
C ARG A 56 2.20 11.12 22.58
N GLU A 57 2.65 11.77 23.64
CA GLU A 57 4.08 11.96 23.93
C GLU A 57 4.64 10.80 24.75
N VAL A 58 5.89 10.46 24.45
CA VAL A 58 6.74 9.54 25.22
C VAL A 58 8.10 10.21 25.34
N ASP A 59 8.54 10.47 26.57
CA ASP A 59 9.84 11.10 26.85
C ASP A 59 10.06 12.41 26.05
N GLY A 60 8.99 13.21 25.91
CA GLY A 60 8.98 14.48 25.17
C GLY A 60 8.87 14.32 23.64
N ALA A 61 8.84 13.10 23.11
CA ALA A 61 8.74 12.84 21.67
C ALA A 61 7.32 12.41 21.26
N LEU A 62 6.85 12.94 20.13
CA LEU A 62 5.74 12.36 19.36
C LEU A 62 6.20 11.24 18.44
N LEU A 63 7.44 11.34 17.94
CA LEU A 63 8.04 10.40 17.01
C LEU A 63 9.50 10.17 17.36
N HIS A 64 9.85 8.92 17.60
CA HIS A 64 11.24 8.45 17.54
C HIS A 64 11.52 7.80 16.18
N ALA A 65 12.56 8.25 15.49
CA ALA A 65 12.97 7.71 14.20
C ALA A 65 14.48 7.54 14.06
N ALA A 66 14.96 6.65 13.18
CA ALA A 66 16.40 6.42 13.03
C ALA A 66 17.04 7.19 11.87
N PHE A 67 16.33 7.30 10.75
CA PHE A 67 16.67 8.18 9.64
C PHE A 67 15.41 8.73 8.99
N PHE A 68 15.54 9.71 8.10
CA PHE A 68 14.40 10.25 7.36
C PHE A 68 14.67 10.32 5.86
N LEU A 69 13.60 10.14 5.08
CA LEU A 69 13.61 10.19 3.62
C LEU A 69 12.24 10.67 3.15
N GLY A 70 12.21 11.53 2.14
CA GLY A 70 10.97 12.02 1.56
C GLY A 70 11.22 12.94 0.37
N PRO A 71 10.17 13.54 -0.20
CA PRO A 71 10.28 14.51 -1.30
C PRO A 71 10.87 15.85 -0.85
N LYS A 72 11.21 16.73 -1.80
CA LYS A 72 11.70 18.10 -1.51
C LYS A 72 10.76 18.92 -0.64
N SER A 73 9.44 18.71 -0.77
CA SER A 73 8.42 19.34 0.08
C SER A 73 8.55 18.93 1.55
N PHE A 74 8.87 17.66 1.82
CA PHE A 74 9.12 17.15 3.17
C PHE A 74 10.33 17.83 3.81
N TYR A 75 11.47 17.90 3.11
CA TYR A 75 12.65 18.61 3.61
C TYR A 75 12.40 20.11 3.82
N ARG A 76 11.55 20.73 3.00
CA ARG A 76 11.14 22.13 3.20
C ARG A 76 10.32 22.27 4.48
N ALA A 77 9.32 21.41 4.67
CA ALA A 77 8.50 21.41 5.89
C ALA A 77 9.36 21.28 7.15
N LEU A 78 10.35 20.37 7.16
CA LEU A 78 11.28 20.24 8.29
C LEU A 78 12.11 21.50 8.56
N ARG A 79 12.57 22.21 7.52
CA ARG A 79 13.32 23.46 7.68
C ARG A 79 12.48 24.62 8.18
N GLU A 80 11.18 24.62 7.88
CA GLU A 80 10.24 25.68 8.22
C GLU A 80 9.54 25.45 9.57
N MET A 81 9.71 24.27 10.17
CA MET A 81 9.19 23.96 11.50
C MET A 81 9.77 24.85 12.59
N LYS A 82 8.92 25.23 13.54
CA LYS A 82 9.37 25.93 14.74
C LYS A 82 10.21 25.00 15.63
N PRO A 83 11.15 25.53 16.44
CA PRO A 83 11.96 24.73 17.35
C PRO A 83 11.15 23.77 18.24
N GLU A 84 10.02 24.23 18.79
CA GLU A 84 9.21 23.43 19.70
C GLU A 84 8.49 22.26 19.00
N GLN A 85 8.31 22.36 17.68
CA GLN A 85 7.71 21.29 16.87
C GLN A 85 8.74 20.23 16.51
N ILE A 86 9.94 20.67 16.08
CA ILE A 86 11.00 19.75 15.66
C ILE A 86 11.63 19.01 16.85
N GLU A 87 11.68 19.62 18.04
CA GLU A 87 12.16 18.97 19.28
C GLU A 87 11.33 17.72 19.67
N ARG A 88 10.06 17.66 19.26
CA ARG A 88 9.17 16.51 19.50
C ARG A 88 9.38 15.37 18.50
N ILE A 89 10.27 15.55 17.51
CA ILE A 89 10.71 14.54 16.55
C ILE A 89 12.16 14.20 16.87
N GLN A 90 12.38 13.07 17.54
CA GLN A 90 13.69 12.70 18.05
C GLN A 90 14.34 11.63 17.18
N MET A 91 15.49 11.99 16.59
CA MET A 91 16.32 11.05 15.84
C MET A 91 17.19 10.24 16.80
N VAL A 92 17.10 8.92 16.73
CA VAL A 92 17.72 7.97 17.67
C VAL A 92 18.44 6.84 16.92
N PRO A 93 19.36 6.11 17.56
CA PRO A 93 20.00 4.95 16.91
C PRO A 93 18.98 3.89 16.46
N VAL A 94 19.25 3.20 15.36
CA VAL A 94 18.42 2.07 14.87
C VAL A 94 18.19 0.99 15.94
N SER A 95 19.17 0.78 16.83
CA SER A 95 19.03 -0.15 17.96
C SER A 95 17.91 0.24 18.93
N PHE A 96 17.59 1.54 19.06
CA PHE A 96 16.48 2.00 19.89
C PHE A 96 15.12 1.67 19.26
N THR A 97 14.95 1.92 17.96
CA THR A 97 13.69 1.71 17.25
C THR A 97 13.41 0.22 17.04
N ASN A 98 14.44 -0.53 16.64
CA ASN A 98 14.28 -1.90 16.16
C ASN A 98 14.41 -2.94 17.26
N GLN A 99 14.92 -2.61 18.44
CA GLN A 99 15.15 -3.61 19.49
C GLN A 99 14.64 -3.14 20.85
N LEU A 100 14.23 -4.09 21.68
CA LEU A 100 13.87 -3.81 23.07
C LEU A 100 15.12 -3.69 23.96
N TYR A 101 16.21 -4.35 23.61
CA TYR A 101 17.46 -4.30 24.39
C TYR A 101 17.92 -2.87 24.67
N GLY A 102 18.39 -2.64 25.90
CA GLY A 102 18.70 -1.31 26.42
C GLY A 102 17.44 -0.49 26.70
N GLY A 103 17.08 -0.34 27.98
CA GLY A 103 15.90 0.43 28.40
C GLY A 103 14.57 -0.30 28.17
N GLU A 104 14.55 -1.63 28.33
CA GLU A 104 13.38 -2.46 28.07
C GLU A 104 12.12 -1.98 28.79
N ASP A 105 12.21 -1.65 30.09
CA ASP A 105 11.06 -1.23 30.87
C ASP A 105 10.41 0.04 30.30
N ALA A 106 11.21 1.03 29.91
CA ALA A 106 10.72 2.25 29.28
C ALA A 106 10.09 1.96 27.92
N LYS A 107 10.76 1.15 27.08
CA LYS A 107 10.26 0.78 25.75
C LYS A 107 8.96 -0.03 25.84
N ARG A 108 8.83 -0.93 26.82
CA ARG A 108 7.62 -1.73 27.07
C ARG A 108 6.44 -0.85 27.47
N ARG A 109 6.64 0.06 28.44
CA ARG A 109 5.61 1.05 28.83
C ARG A 109 5.19 1.95 27.67
N ALA A 110 6.14 2.36 26.82
CA ALA A 110 5.86 3.23 25.69
C ALA A 110 5.09 2.56 24.55
N ARG A 111 5.20 1.23 24.40
CA ARG A 111 4.78 0.46 23.21
C ARG A 111 3.68 -0.57 23.49
N VAL A 112 2.90 -0.38 24.55
CA VAL A 112 1.66 -1.14 24.79
C VAL A 112 0.74 -0.97 23.58
N ASP A 113 0.13 -2.07 23.13
CA ASP A 113 -0.76 -2.10 21.96
C ASP A 113 -0.11 -1.60 20.65
N ALA A 114 1.22 -1.71 20.53
CA ALA A 114 1.91 -1.30 19.32
C ALA A 114 1.40 -2.06 18.07
N ARG A 115 1.37 -1.37 16.93
CA ARG A 115 0.99 -1.93 15.63
C ARG A 115 2.18 -1.74 14.69
N PHE A 116 2.93 -2.81 14.45
CA PHE A 116 4.10 -2.79 13.57
C PHE A 116 3.67 -3.14 12.16
N VAL A 117 3.76 -2.18 11.24
CA VAL A 117 3.30 -2.34 9.85
C VAL A 117 4.52 -2.36 8.92
N ASN A 118 4.66 -3.42 8.12
CA ASN A 118 5.72 -3.53 7.12
C ASN A 118 5.16 -4.08 5.81
N ASN A 119 5.70 -3.62 4.68
CA ASN A 119 5.39 -4.20 3.38
C ASN A 119 6.18 -5.49 3.15
N ALA A 120 5.58 -6.43 2.41
CA ALA A 120 6.18 -7.68 1.98
C ALA A 120 6.01 -7.86 0.46
N MET A 121 6.88 -8.68 -0.14
CA MET A 121 6.76 -9.01 -1.56
C MET A 121 5.69 -10.09 -1.78
N MET A 122 5.72 -11.15 -0.98
CA MET A 122 4.88 -12.33 -1.12
C MET A 122 4.60 -12.97 0.23
N ALA A 123 3.53 -13.76 0.31
CA ALA A 123 3.22 -14.60 1.45
C ALA A 123 2.79 -15.99 0.97
N THR A 124 3.06 -17.03 1.75
CA THR A 124 2.50 -18.36 1.48
C THR A 124 1.12 -18.51 2.13
N LEU A 125 0.32 -19.45 1.64
CA LEU A 125 -0.96 -19.82 2.25
C LEU A 125 -0.81 -20.30 3.70
N MET A 126 0.41 -20.67 4.13
CA MET A 126 0.73 -21.10 5.50
C MET A 126 1.13 -19.90 6.38
N GLY A 127 1.23 -18.70 5.83
CA GLY A 127 1.61 -17.48 6.54
C GLY A 127 3.12 -17.25 6.66
N ALA A 128 3.97 -17.94 5.90
CA ALA A 128 5.37 -17.53 5.77
C ALA A 128 5.46 -16.33 4.82
N VAL A 129 6.39 -15.41 5.07
CA VAL A 129 6.49 -14.15 4.31
C VAL A 129 7.87 -14.00 3.68
N VAL A 130 7.88 -13.42 2.49
CA VAL A 130 9.06 -13.18 1.65
C VAL A 130 9.12 -11.68 1.32
N SER A 131 10.27 -11.05 1.60
CA SER A 131 10.43 -9.60 1.48
C SER A 131 11.73 -9.17 0.80
N ASP A 132 12.73 -10.06 0.70
CA ASP A 132 14.09 -9.68 0.31
C ASP A 132 14.68 -10.49 -0.85
N GLY A 133 14.13 -11.66 -1.20
CA GLY A 133 14.75 -12.58 -2.17
C GLY A 133 13.77 -13.32 -3.08
N LEU A 134 14.29 -13.76 -4.23
CA LEU A 134 13.61 -14.62 -5.20
C LEU A 134 13.87 -16.11 -4.90
N ASP A 135 13.11 -17.00 -5.53
CA ASP A 135 13.18 -18.46 -5.36
C ASP A 135 14.51 -19.07 -5.83
N ASN A 136 15.19 -18.42 -6.79
CA ASN A 136 16.51 -18.78 -7.27
C ASN A 136 17.66 -18.27 -6.35
N GLY A 137 17.33 -17.70 -5.18
CA GLY A 137 18.30 -17.15 -4.24
C GLY A 137 18.82 -15.74 -4.60
N GLN A 138 18.32 -15.13 -5.67
CA GLN A 138 18.67 -13.75 -6.01
C GLN A 138 18.10 -12.79 -4.96
N VAL A 139 18.97 -12.00 -4.36
CA VAL A 139 18.60 -10.92 -3.43
C VAL A 139 18.04 -9.74 -4.24
N VAL A 140 16.83 -9.30 -3.87
CA VAL A 140 16.14 -8.13 -4.43
C VAL A 140 16.41 -6.90 -3.58
N SER A 141 16.37 -7.05 -2.27
CA SER A 141 16.61 -5.97 -1.31
C SER A 141 17.17 -6.55 0.00
N GLY A 142 17.58 -5.70 0.94
CA GLY A 142 17.89 -6.16 2.30
C GLY A 142 16.62 -6.34 3.13
N VAL A 143 16.63 -7.26 4.11
CA VAL A 143 15.51 -7.47 5.05
C VAL A 143 15.18 -6.20 5.86
N GLY A 144 16.19 -5.37 6.13
CA GLY A 144 16.07 -4.20 7.01
C GLY A 144 15.59 -4.57 8.41
N GLY A 145 14.84 -3.66 9.05
CA GLY A 145 14.26 -3.87 10.38
C GLY A 145 13.02 -4.76 10.44
N GLN A 146 12.53 -5.31 9.32
CA GLN A 146 11.24 -6.02 9.29
C GLN A 146 11.18 -7.16 10.32
N TYR A 147 12.18 -8.06 10.30
CA TYR A 147 12.26 -9.15 11.27
C TYR A 147 12.26 -8.63 12.72
N ASN A 148 12.98 -7.54 12.99
CA ASN A 148 13.07 -6.97 14.32
C ASN A 148 11.71 -6.47 14.82
N PHE A 149 10.94 -5.78 13.98
CA PHE A 149 9.59 -5.33 14.35
C PHE A 149 8.60 -6.50 14.53
N VAL A 150 8.73 -7.56 13.74
CA VAL A 150 7.96 -8.80 13.96
C VAL A 150 8.29 -9.38 15.33
N ALA A 151 9.58 -9.56 15.65
CA ALA A 151 9.99 -10.10 16.95
C ALA A 151 9.50 -9.24 18.13
N GLN A 152 9.53 -7.90 17.99
CA GLN A 152 8.99 -7.00 19.00
C GLN A 152 7.49 -7.17 19.21
N ALA A 153 6.71 -7.38 18.15
CA ALA A 153 5.26 -7.58 18.26
C ALA A 153 4.90 -8.77 19.15
N PHE A 154 5.69 -9.85 19.09
CA PHE A 154 5.49 -11.04 19.92
C PHE A 154 6.00 -10.88 21.36
N ALA A 155 6.87 -9.91 21.61
CA ALA A 155 7.46 -9.66 22.93
C ALA A 155 6.74 -8.58 23.74
N LEU A 156 5.94 -7.72 23.09
CA LEU A 156 5.26 -6.58 23.68
C LEU A 156 3.80 -6.89 23.99
N GLU A 157 3.31 -6.36 25.12
CA GLU A 157 1.93 -6.55 25.55
C GLU A 157 0.94 -5.91 24.56
N GLY A 158 -0.02 -6.70 24.12
CA GLY A 158 -1.07 -6.28 23.19
C GLY A 158 -0.58 -5.97 21.78
N ALA A 159 0.72 -6.07 21.47
CA ALA A 159 1.27 -5.65 20.19
C ALA A 159 0.92 -6.62 19.06
N ARG A 160 0.92 -6.12 17.82
CA ARG A 160 0.62 -6.90 16.61
C ARG A 160 1.59 -6.59 15.48
N SER A 161 1.97 -7.62 14.73
CA SER A 161 2.73 -7.55 13.48
C SER A 161 1.78 -7.63 12.30
N MET A 162 1.82 -6.61 11.44
CA MET A 162 0.97 -6.47 10.25
C MET A 162 1.86 -6.42 9.02
N LEU A 163 1.77 -7.44 8.18
CA LEU A 163 2.50 -7.53 6.93
C LEU A 163 1.56 -7.27 5.77
N THR A 164 1.83 -6.21 5.02
CA THR A 164 1.01 -5.72 3.90
C THR A 164 1.63 -6.16 2.58
N LEU A 165 0.82 -6.64 1.64
CA LEU A 165 1.25 -6.95 0.27
C LEU A 165 0.11 -6.78 -0.72
N GLU A 166 0.42 -6.37 -1.94
CA GLU A 166 -0.54 -6.49 -3.04
C GLU A 166 -0.80 -7.98 -3.30
N SER A 167 -2.05 -8.37 -3.52
CA SER A 167 -2.38 -9.78 -3.74
C SER A 167 -1.84 -10.31 -5.07
N THR A 168 -1.54 -9.44 -6.03
CA THR A 168 -0.99 -9.81 -7.34
C THR A 168 0.14 -8.90 -7.76
N ARG A 169 0.94 -9.33 -8.74
CA ARG A 169 1.97 -8.53 -9.41
C ARG A 169 1.93 -8.74 -10.91
N GLY A 170 2.54 -7.82 -11.65
CA GLY A 170 2.59 -7.87 -13.12
C GLY A 170 1.26 -7.41 -13.76
N SER A 171 1.19 -7.47 -15.09
CA SER A 171 0.02 -7.00 -15.85
C SER A 171 -0.28 -7.90 -17.05
N GLY A 172 -1.52 -7.83 -17.53
CA GLY A 172 -2.01 -8.63 -18.65
C GLY A 172 -1.78 -10.14 -18.47
N LYS A 173 -1.16 -10.78 -19.47
CA LYS A 173 -0.87 -12.22 -19.44
C LYS A 173 0.21 -12.62 -18.42
N LYS A 174 0.94 -11.66 -17.84
CA LYS A 174 2.02 -11.90 -16.88
C LYS A 174 1.58 -11.68 -15.43
N VAL A 175 0.29 -11.44 -15.18
CA VAL A 175 -0.22 -11.32 -13.81
C VAL A 175 0.04 -12.62 -13.05
N ALA A 176 0.56 -12.50 -11.84
CA ALA A 176 0.79 -13.61 -10.95
C ALA A 176 0.38 -13.26 -9.52
N SER A 177 -0.10 -14.26 -8.76
CA SER A 177 -0.42 -14.07 -7.33
C SER A 177 0.84 -13.76 -6.50
N ASN A 178 0.72 -12.92 -5.49
CA ASN A 178 1.73 -12.80 -4.42
C ASN A 178 1.40 -13.67 -3.21
N VAL A 179 0.17 -14.20 -3.14
CA VAL A 179 -0.17 -15.33 -2.25
C VAL A 179 0.20 -16.63 -2.95
N ARG A 180 1.10 -17.41 -2.36
CA ARG A 180 1.68 -18.62 -2.95
C ARG A 180 1.34 -19.85 -2.12
N TRP A 181 1.32 -21.03 -2.74
CA TRP A 181 1.29 -22.27 -1.95
C TRP A 181 2.62 -22.49 -1.23
N SER A 182 3.73 -22.38 -1.96
CA SER A 182 5.10 -22.50 -1.44
C SER A 182 6.03 -21.52 -2.17
N TYR A 183 7.16 -21.18 -1.54
CA TYR A 183 8.21 -20.35 -2.14
C TYR A 183 9.59 -20.77 -1.63
N GLY A 184 10.62 -20.63 -2.47
CA GLY A 184 11.99 -21.08 -2.18
C GLY A 184 12.81 -20.18 -1.25
N HIS A 185 12.26 -19.02 -0.87
CA HIS A 185 12.88 -18.04 0.04
C HIS A 185 11.94 -17.72 1.20
N THR A 186 12.46 -17.35 2.36
CA THR A 186 11.64 -16.98 3.52
C THR A 186 12.36 -15.95 4.39
N THR A 187 11.70 -14.82 4.61
CA THR A 187 12.17 -13.75 5.49
C THR A 187 11.58 -13.92 6.89
N ILE A 188 10.25 -14.09 6.96
CA ILE A 188 9.53 -14.32 8.21
C ILE A 188 8.94 -15.73 8.20
N PRO A 189 9.40 -16.63 9.08
CA PRO A 189 8.88 -18.00 9.13
C PRO A 189 7.42 -18.00 9.61
N ARG A 190 6.66 -19.01 9.17
CA ARG A 190 5.23 -19.17 9.52
C ARG A 190 4.93 -19.19 11.02
N HIS A 191 5.92 -19.45 11.88
CA HIS A 191 5.76 -19.44 13.34
C HIS A 191 5.62 -18.03 13.91
N LEU A 192 6.05 -17.01 13.15
CA LEU A 192 5.90 -15.59 13.48
C LEU A 192 4.78 -14.93 12.65
N ARG A 193 3.86 -15.74 12.09
CA ARG A 193 2.68 -15.22 11.37
C ARG A 193 1.72 -14.56 12.35
N ASP A 194 1.25 -13.37 12.00
CA ASP A 194 0.28 -12.64 12.82
C ASP A 194 -0.86 -12.08 11.95
N VAL A 195 -0.67 -10.91 11.30
CA VAL A 195 -1.69 -10.34 10.41
C VAL A 195 -1.12 -10.16 9.01
N ILE A 196 -1.84 -10.66 8.00
CA ILE A 196 -1.57 -10.36 6.59
C ILE A 196 -2.67 -9.46 6.06
N VAL A 197 -2.30 -8.40 5.34
CA VAL A 197 -3.23 -7.43 4.75
C VAL A 197 -2.99 -7.31 3.26
N THR A 198 -4.04 -7.49 2.46
CA THR A 198 -4.06 -7.18 1.02
C THR A 198 -5.11 -6.11 0.74
N GLU A 199 -5.19 -5.66 -0.51
CA GLU A 199 -6.27 -4.78 -0.99
C GLU A 199 -7.68 -5.38 -0.81
N TYR A 200 -7.79 -6.69 -0.56
CA TYR A 200 -9.05 -7.40 -0.37
C TYR A 200 -9.46 -7.58 1.09
N GLY A 201 -8.59 -7.27 2.05
CA GLY A 201 -8.92 -7.31 3.46
C GLY A 201 -7.79 -7.79 4.36
N VAL A 202 -8.19 -8.35 5.51
CA VAL A 202 -7.28 -8.71 6.60
C VAL A 202 -7.41 -10.20 6.93
N ALA A 203 -6.31 -10.93 6.85
CA ALA A 203 -6.19 -12.29 7.35
C ALA A 203 -5.50 -12.26 8.72
N ASP A 204 -6.29 -12.45 9.78
CA ASP A 204 -5.82 -12.61 11.15
C ASP A 204 -5.40 -14.08 11.37
N LEU A 205 -4.11 -14.34 11.59
CA LEU A 205 -3.50 -15.68 11.54
C LEU A 205 -2.98 -16.16 12.92
N TRP A 206 -2.90 -15.28 13.91
CA TRP A 206 -2.33 -15.61 15.22
C TRP A 206 -3.08 -16.80 15.83
N GLY A 207 -2.34 -17.83 16.24
CA GLY A 207 -2.87 -18.94 17.04
C GLY A 207 -3.79 -19.89 16.27
N LYS A 208 -3.95 -19.68 14.97
CA LYS A 208 -4.79 -20.50 14.11
C LYS A 208 -4.09 -21.80 13.68
N SER A 209 -4.89 -22.83 13.42
CA SER A 209 -4.42 -24.07 12.79
C SER A 209 -3.95 -23.80 11.34
N ASP A 210 -3.18 -24.72 10.75
CA ASP A 210 -2.79 -24.58 9.34
C ASP A 210 -4.01 -24.46 8.41
N ALA A 211 -5.08 -25.22 8.67
CA ALA A 211 -6.31 -25.17 7.87
C ALA A 211 -7.00 -23.80 7.97
N ASP A 212 -7.12 -23.25 9.19
CA ASP A 212 -7.75 -21.94 9.41
C ASP A 212 -6.91 -20.79 8.85
N VAL A 213 -5.58 -20.92 8.86
CA VAL A 213 -4.67 -19.96 8.22
C VAL A 213 -4.82 -19.98 6.71
N ILE A 214 -4.86 -21.18 6.10
CA ILE A 214 -5.11 -21.30 4.66
C ILE A 214 -6.46 -20.69 4.29
N ALA A 215 -7.51 -21.02 5.05
CA ALA A 215 -8.85 -20.47 4.84
C ALA A 215 -8.84 -18.93 4.89
N ALA A 216 -8.18 -18.35 5.90
CA ALA A 216 -8.05 -16.90 6.04
C ALA A 216 -7.22 -16.26 4.90
N MET A 217 -6.11 -16.87 4.52
CA MET A 217 -5.27 -16.39 3.40
C MET A 217 -6.01 -16.42 2.06
N LEU A 218 -6.80 -17.47 1.81
CA LEU A 218 -7.66 -17.55 0.62
C LEU A 218 -8.67 -16.39 0.57
N CYS A 219 -9.21 -15.97 1.71
CA CYS A 219 -10.18 -14.86 1.78
C CYS A 219 -9.58 -13.49 1.41
N VAL A 220 -8.26 -13.33 1.48
CA VAL A 220 -7.54 -12.11 1.07
C VAL A 220 -6.74 -12.29 -0.22
N THR A 221 -6.92 -13.42 -0.90
CA THR A 221 -6.30 -13.71 -2.19
C THR A 221 -7.19 -13.24 -3.34
N ASP A 222 -6.57 -12.75 -4.41
CA ASP A 222 -7.22 -12.42 -5.67
C ASP A 222 -7.98 -13.62 -6.26
N SER A 223 -9.24 -13.39 -6.64
CA SER A 223 -10.16 -14.46 -7.06
C SER A 223 -9.72 -15.18 -8.33
N ARG A 224 -8.84 -14.59 -9.15
CA ARG A 224 -8.22 -15.29 -10.30
C ARG A 224 -7.36 -16.48 -9.89
N PHE A 225 -6.86 -16.51 -8.66
CA PHE A 225 -5.91 -17.52 -8.17
C PHE A 225 -6.47 -18.38 -7.02
N GLN A 226 -7.59 -17.97 -6.41
CA GLN A 226 -8.22 -18.66 -5.28
C GLN A 226 -8.51 -20.14 -5.54
N ALA A 227 -9.10 -20.47 -6.70
CA ALA A 227 -9.52 -21.84 -7.00
C ALA A 227 -8.34 -22.82 -7.05
N GLU A 228 -7.26 -22.44 -7.76
CA GLU A 228 -6.06 -23.26 -7.89
C GLU A 228 -5.33 -23.41 -6.55
N LEU A 229 -5.18 -22.33 -5.79
CA LEU A 229 -4.55 -22.36 -4.47
C LEU A 229 -5.35 -23.20 -3.46
N MET A 230 -6.68 -23.11 -3.50
CA MET A 230 -7.57 -23.95 -2.68
C MET A 230 -7.42 -25.42 -3.06
N ARG A 231 -7.34 -25.74 -4.36
CA ARG A 231 -7.12 -27.10 -4.85
C ARG A 231 -5.79 -27.66 -4.34
N GLN A 232 -4.70 -26.91 -4.46
CA GLN A 232 -3.38 -27.31 -3.95
C GLN A 232 -3.43 -27.62 -2.43
N ALA A 233 -4.13 -26.80 -1.66
CA ALA A 233 -4.29 -27.02 -0.22
C ALA A 233 -5.13 -28.27 0.12
N LYS A 234 -6.23 -28.50 -0.62
CA LYS A 234 -7.06 -29.71 -0.48
C LYS A 234 -6.27 -30.97 -0.85
N ASP A 235 -5.50 -30.92 -1.94
CA ASP A 235 -4.69 -32.03 -2.44
C ASP A 235 -3.57 -32.41 -1.46
N ALA A 236 -2.97 -31.42 -0.79
CA ALA A 236 -1.99 -31.64 0.26
C ALA A 236 -2.60 -32.09 1.62
N GLY A 237 -3.92 -32.27 1.70
CA GLY A 237 -4.60 -32.64 2.96
C GLY A 237 -4.57 -31.56 4.04
N LYS A 238 -4.24 -30.32 3.67
CA LYS A 238 -4.13 -29.18 4.60
C LYS A 238 -5.43 -28.38 4.73
N LEU A 239 -6.41 -28.66 3.88
CA LEU A 239 -7.73 -28.04 3.89
C LEU A 239 -8.81 -29.10 3.66
N PRO A 240 -9.93 -29.09 4.40
CA PRO A 240 -11.01 -30.06 4.22
C PRO A 240 -11.54 -30.06 2.79
N ARG A 241 -11.87 -31.24 2.24
CA ARG A 241 -12.41 -31.36 0.88
C ARG A 241 -13.73 -30.60 0.70
N SER A 242 -14.54 -30.51 1.76
CA SER A 242 -15.79 -29.77 1.83
C SER A 242 -15.63 -28.26 2.03
N TYR A 243 -14.42 -27.76 2.33
CA TYR A 243 -14.23 -26.34 2.54
C TYR A 243 -14.51 -25.56 1.26
N GLU A 244 -15.25 -24.47 1.40
CA GLU A 244 -15.52 -23.52 0.34
C GLU A 244 -15.19 -22.11 0.83
N ILE A 245 -14.59 -21.28 -0.03
CA ILE A 245 -14.31 -19.88 0.31
C ILE A 245 -15.66 -19.17 0.57
N PRO A 246 -15.82 -18.36 1.62
CA PRO A 246 -17.08 -17.66 1.86
C PRO A 246 -17.46 -16.74 0.69
N ALA A 247 -18.75 -16.64 0.36
CA ALA A 247 -19.23 -15.91 -0.82
C ALA A 247 -18.74 -14.45 -0.88
N ALA A 248 -18.67 -13.77 0.26
CA ALA A 248 -18.17 -12.40 0.38
C ALA A 248 -16.72 -12.18 -0.09
N HIS A 249 -15.93 -13.26 -0.22
CA HIS A 249 -14.52 -13.21 -0.64
C HIS A 249 -14.28 -13.81 -2.03
N ARG A 250 -15.32 -14.18 -2.78
CA ARG A 250 -15.19 -14.79 -4.12
C ARG A 250 -15.11 -13.77 -5.26
N GLU A 251 -15.21 -12.48 -4.94
CA GLU A 251 -15.15 -11.37 -5.89
C GLU A 251 -13.97 -10.42 -5.59
N ASN A 252 -12.86 -10.98 -5.13
CA ASN A 252 -11.63 -10.26 -4.88
C ASN A 252 -10.93 -9.91 -6.21
N PHE A 253 -11.44 -8.87 -6.88
CA PHE A 253 -10.88 -8.33 -8.12
C PHE A 253 -10.48 -6.86 -7.96
N PRO A 254 -9.43 -6.39 -8.66
CA PRO A 254 -8.97 -5.00 -8.57
C PRO A 254 -10.07 -3.99 -8.92
N ASP A 255 -10.87 -4.28 -9.95
CA ASP A 255 -11.97 -3.41 -10.41
C ASP A 255 -13.03 -3.19 -9.35
N ARG A 256 -13.30 -4.21 -8.51
CA ARG A 256 -14.25 -4.09 -7.39
C ARG A 256 -13.74 -3.09 -6.35
N VAL A 257 -12.45 -3.17 -5.99
CA VAL A 257 -11.82 -2.24 -5.05
C VAL A 257 -11.79 -0.83 -5.65
N ALA A 258 -11.43 -0.70 -6.93
CA ALA A 258 -11.43 0.58 -7.63
C ALA A 258 -12.83 1.22 -7.66
N ALA A 259 -13.86 0.46 -8.04
CA ALA A 259 -15.24 0.92 -8.05
C ALA A 259 -15.74 1.33 -6.66
N ALA A 260 -15.40 0.56 -5.62
CA ALA A 260 -15.77 0.87 -4.23
C ALA A 260 -15.12 2.18 -3.72
N LEU A 261 -13.91 2.50 -4.17
CA LEU A 261 -13.18 3.71 -3.80
C LEU A 261 -13.50 4.92 -4.67
N LYS A 262 -14.04 4.71 -5.88
CA LYS A 262 -14.27 5.78 -6.87
C LYS A 262 -15.06 6.96 -6.31
N PRO A 263 -16.22 6.80 -5.62
CA PRO A 263 -16.97 7.94 -5.11
C PRO A 263 -16.16 8.82 -4.14
N SER A 264 -15.30 8.20 -3.34
CA SER A 264 -14.46 8.93 -2.38
C SER A 264 -13.23 9.57 -3.03
N ARG A 265 -12.73 9.01 -4.14
CA ARG A 265 -11.71 9.65 -4.97
C ARG A 265 -12.29 10.88 -5.69
N ASP A 266 -13.45 10.74 -6.31
CA ASP A 266 -14.17 11.84 -6.97
C ASP A 266 -14.50 12.98 -6.00
N ALA A 267 -14.81 12.65 -4.74
CA ALA A 267 -15.02 13.63 -3.66
C ALA A 267 -13.73 14.25 -3.09
N GLY A 268 -12.55 13.88 -3.61
CA GLY A 268 -11.25 14.42 -3.16
C GLY A 268 -10.74 13.88 -1.82
N LEU A 269 -11.39 12.87 -1.23
CA LEU A 269 -10.99 12.29 0.06
C LEU A 269 -9.75 11.40 -0.02
N LEU A 270 -9.47 10.84 -1.20
CA LEU A 270 -8.38 9.90 -1.46
C LEU A 270 -7.54 10.37 -2.66
N PRO A 271 -6.80 11.49 -2.55
CA PRO A 271 -5.97 11.98 -3.64
C PRO A 271 -4.80 11.02 -3.91
N ALA A 272 -4.28 11.04 -5.14
CA ALA A 272 -3.18 10.16 -5.56
C ALA A 272 -1.86 10.44 -4.81
N PHE A 273 -1.58 11.72 -4.50
CA PHE A 273 -0.38 12.16 -3.78
C PHE A 273 -0.77 12.93 -2.50
N PRO A 274 -1.32 12.25 -1.47
CA PRO A 274 -1.92 12.90 -0.30
C PRO A 274 -0.92 13.68 0.58
N PHE A 275 0.38 13.41 0.46
CA PHE A 275 1.42 13.95 1.33
C PHE A 275 2.51 14.73 0.55
N GLY A 276 2.18 15.13 -0.68
CA GLY A 276 3.12 15.79 -1.60
C GLY A 276 3.82 14.82 -2.55
N SER A 277 4.57 15.40 -3.49
CA SER A 277 5.31 14.66 -4.51
C SER A 277 6.44 15.53 -5.06
N ASP A 278 7.50 14.90 -5.55
CA ASP A 278 8.52 15.59 -6.36
C ASP A 278 8.10 15.78 -7.81
N PHE A 279 6.99 15.16 -8.23
CA PHE A 279 6.40 15.39 -9.54
C PHE A 279 5.72 16.76 -9.60
N THR A 280 6.03 17.50 -10.66
CA THR A 280 5.27 18.71 -11.04
C THR A 280 3.81 18.34 -11.36
N ASP A 281 2.90 19.32 -11.31
CA ASP A 281 1.49 19.09 -11.67
C ASP A 281 1.34 18.50 -13.09
N VAL A 282 2.23 18.89 -14.00
CA VAL A 282 2.30 18.35 -15.36
C VAL A 282 2.69 16.86 -15.34
N GLU A 283 3.70 16.48 -14.55
CA GLU A 283 4.12 15.09 -14.44
C GLU A 283 3.07 14.22 -13.75
N GLN A 284 2.40 14.73 -12.72
CA GLN A 284 1.30 14.03 -12.05
C GLN A 284 0.16 13.71 -13.02
N ARG A 285 -0.17 14.64 -13.94
CA ARG A 285 -1.16 14.41 -15.01
C ARG A 285 -0.69 13.42 -16.07
N LEU A 286 0.61 13.42 -16.38
CA LEU A 286 1.20 12.53 -17.38
C LEU A 286 1.27 11.08 -16.92
N ILE A 287 1.52 10.80 -15.64
CA ILE A 287 1.68 9.42 -15.11
C ILE A 287 0.55 8.46 -15.53
N PRO A 288 -0.74 8.75 -15.25
CA PRO A 288 -1.82 7.83 -15.62
C PRO A 288 -1.99 7.72 -17.14
N ALA A 289 -1.78 8.81 -17.89
CA ALA A 289 -1.81 8.78 -19.35
C ALA A 289 -0.70 7.87 -19.93
N LEU A 290 0.52 7.95 -19.38
CA LEU A 290 1.63 7.10 -19.78
C LEU A 290 1.38 5.62 -19.45
N GLN A 291 0.65 5.32 -18.36
CA GLN A 291 0.24 3.95 -18.04
C GLN A 291 -0.77 3.41 -19.07
N ILE A 292 -1.80 4.19 -19.41
CA ILE A 292 -2.76 3.84 -20.48
C ILE A 292 -2.03 3.57 -21.80
N LEU A 293 -1.07 4.43 -22.14
CA LEU A 293 -0.24 4.24 -23.35
C LEU A 293 0.56 2.96 -23.30
N LYS A 294 1.23 2.70 -22.17
CA LYS A 294 2.02 1.47 -21.97
C LYS A 294 1.14 0.23 -22.13
N GLU A 295 -0.07 0.23 -21.60
CA GLU A 295 -1.01 -0.88 -21.78
C GLU A 295 -1.47 -1.02 -23.23
N ALA A 296 -1.80 0.10 -23.89
CA ALA A 296 -2.21 0.11 -25.28
C ALA A 296 -1.13 -0.45 -26.22
N THR A 297 0.16 -0.29 -25.90
CA THR A 297 1.26 -0.88 -26.71
C THR A 297 1.21 -2.40 -26.82
N ALA A 298 0.45 -3.09 -25.96
CA ALA A 298 0.24 -4.53 -26.07
C ALA A 298 -0.68 -4.94 -27.23
N SER A 299 -1.39 -4.00 -27.87
CA SER A 299 -2.30 -4.27 -28.98
C SER A 299 -2.23 -3.18 -30.06
N PRO A 300 -1.84 -3.52 -31.31
CA PRO A 300 -1.81 -2.56 -32.42
C PRO A 300 -3.18 -1.91 -32.70
N LEU A 301 -4.27 -2.68 -32.55
CA LEU A 301 -5.64 -2.16 -32.71
C LEU A 301 -6.00 -1.15 -31.62
N ALA A 302 -5.57 -1.39 -30.37
CA ALA A 302 -5.80 -0.46 -29.27
C ALA A 302 -5.06 0.85 -29.48
N LEU A 303 -3.81 0.80 -29.96
CA LEU A 303 -3.05 2.01 -30.33
C LEU A 303 -3.74 2.80 -31.45
N LEU A 304 -4.19 2.14 -32.51
CA LEU A 304 -4.88 2.83 -33.61
C LEU A 304 -6.19 3.48 -33.17
N GLY A 305 -6.97 2.78 -32.35
CA GLY A 305 -8.20 3.34 -31.74
C GLY A 305 -7.91 4.57 -30.89
N LEU A 306 -6.89 4.48 -30.02
CA LEU A 306 -6.48 5.58 -29.15
C LEU A 306 -5.98 6.79 -29.97
N ALA A 307 -5.18 6.56 -31.02
CA ALA A 307 -4.71 7.62 -31.91
C ALA A 307 -5.86 8.30 -32.67
N TRP A 308 -6.92 7.56 -33.02
CA TRP A 308 -8.10 8.11 -33.66
C TRP A 308 -8.87 9.05 -32.73
N GLU A 309 -9.09 8.65 -31.48
CA GLU A 309 -9.72 9.48 -30.45
C GLU A 309 -8.97 10.79 -30.22
N GLY A 310 -7.64 10.73 -30.21
CA GLY A 310 -6.78 11.89 -29.97
C GLY A 310 -6.74 12.92 -31.09
N ARG A 311 -7.38 12.65 -32.24
CA ARG A 311 -7.53 13.64 -33.32
C ARG A 311 -8.54 14.75 -33.00
N ARG A 312 -9.44 14.54 -32.04
CA ARG A 312 -10.54 15.47 -31.69
C ARG A 312 -10.35 16.10 -30.31
N ALA A 313 -9.23 16.80 -30.12
CA ALA A 313 -8.89 17.36 -28.82
C ALA A 313 -9.28 18.83 -28.70
N ASN A 314 -9.86 19.19 -27.55
CA ASN A 314 -9.95 20.58 -27.14
C ASN A 314 -8.57 21.06 -26.69
N HIS A 315 -8.11 22.17 -27.27
CA HIS A 315 -6.86 22.82 -26.87
C HIS A 315 -7.04 23.50 -25.50
N SER A 316 -6.34 23.02 -24.49
CA SER A 316 -6.23 23.66 -23.18
C SER A 316 -4.77 24.00 -22.85
N ALA A 317 -4.55 24.99 -21.98
CA ALA A 317 -3.21 25.34 -21.51
C ALA A 317 -2.53 24.16 -20.79
N GLU A 318 -3.32 23.34 -20.11
CA GLU A 318 -2.87 22.13 -19.40
C GLU A 318 -2.39 21.06 -20.37
N LEU A 319 -3.12 20.85 -21.46
CA LEU A 319 -2.73 19.94 -22.53
C LEU A 319 -1.44 20.42 -23.19
N ALA A 320 -1.32 21.72 -23.47
CA ALA A 320 -0.11 22.32 -24.05
C ALA A 320 1.11 22.08 -23.15
N ALA A 321 0.99 22.28 -21.83
CA ALA A 321 2.06 22.03 -20.88
C ALA A 321 2.49 20.54 -20.86
N CYS A 322 1.54 19.61 -20.91
CA CYS A 322 1.84 18.17 -20.99
C CYS A 322 2.55 17.80 -22.29
N LEU A 323 2.09 18.33 -23.42
CA LEU A 323 2.72 18.13 -24.72
C LEU A 323 4.14 18.72 -24.75
N ALA A 324 4.34 19.92 -24.21
CA ALA A 324 5.65 20.54 -24.11
C ALA A 324 6.62 19.70 -23.26
N ARG A 325 6.17 19.20 -22.10
CA ARG A 325 6.97 18.32 -21.23
C ARG A 325 7.41 17.03 -21.91
N MET A 326 6.59 16.52 -22.83
CA MET A 326 6.86 15.32 -23.64
C MET A 326 7.53 15.64 -25.00
N GLN A 327 7.86 16.91 -25.27
CA GLN A 327 8.44 17.37 -26.55
C GLN A 327 7.55 17.12 -27.78
N LEU A 328 6.22 17.14 -27.60
CA LEU A 328 5.19 16.87 -28.62
C LEU A 328 4.31 18.10 -28.93
N GLU A 329 4.69 19.28 -28.45
CA GLU A 329 3.94 20.52 -28.74
C GLU A 329 3.99 20.88 -30.23
N ARG A 330 5.17 20.74 -30.86
CA ARG A 330 5.41 20.99 -32.29
C ARG A 330 6.00 19.74 -32.95
N PRO A 331 5.17 18.78 -33.38
CA PRO A 331 5.65 17.51 -33.92
C PRO A 331 6.36 17.71 -35.27
N ALA A 332 7.62 17.27 -35.36
CA ALA A 332 8.45 17.43 -36.56
C ALA A 332 8.26 16.28 -37.56
N SER A 333 7.95 15.08 -37.07
CA SER A 333 7.77 13.87 -37.87
C SER A 333 6.34 13.32 -37.87
N PHE A 334 6.03 12.41 -38.81
CA PHE A 334 4.77 11.66 -38.77
C PHE A 334 4.64 10.79 -37.51
N ALA A 335 5.76 10.26 -37.02
CA ALA A 335 5.79 9.50 -35.77
C ALA A 335 5.42 10.40 -34.58
N ASP A 336 5.96 11.63 -34.52
CA ASP A 336 5.63 12.59 -33.45
C ASP A 336 4.16 12.97 -33.47
N ARG A 337 3.57 13.14 -34.68
CA ARG A 337 2.13 13.40 -34.82
C ARG A 337 1.29 12.24 -34.31
N PHE A 338 1.74 11.01 -34.55
CA PHE A 338 1.08 9.80 -34.05
C PHE A 338 1.18 9.71 -32.52
N TYR A 339 2.37 9.86 -31.95
CA TYR A 339 2.57 9.88 -30.50
C TYR A 339 1.82 11.01 -29.79
N ARG A 340 1.76 12.19 -30.41
CA ARG A 340 0.96 13.32 -29.92
C ARG A 340 -0.52 12.95 -29.84
N ALA A 341 -1.08 12.34 -30.89
CA ALA A 341 -2.48 11.91 -30.89
C ALA A 341 -2.74 10.85 -29.79
N LEU A 342 -1.85 9.86 -29.67
CA LEU A 342 -1.94 8.86 -28.61
C LEU A 342 -1.95 9.51 -27.20
N LEU A 343 -1.01 10.42 -26.93
CA LEU A 343 -0.88 11.08 -25.63
C LEU A 343 -2.09 11.95 -25.30
N ILE A 344 -2.61 12.69 -26.28
CA ILE A 344 -3.82 13.50 -26.13
C ILE A 344 -5.00 12.62 -25.71
N ALA A 345 -5.22 11.49 -26.38
CA ALA A 345 -6.30 10.57 -26.05
C ALA A 345 -6.11 9.94 -24.66
N ALA A 346 -4.88 9.55 -24.34
CA ALA A 346 -4.56 8.98 -23.03
C ALA A 346 -4.81 9.98 -21.90
N LEU A 347 -4.43 11.26 -22.07
CA LEU A 347 -4.70 12.34 -21.12
C LEU A 347 -6.21 12.60 -20.94
N ALA A 348 -6.97 12.56 -22.04
CA ALA A 348 -8.43 12.71 -21.99
C ALA A 348 -9.08 11.56 -21.21
N ARG A 349 -8.64 10.32 -21.44
CA ARG A 349 -9.13 9.13 -20.71
C ARG A 349 -8.72 9.15 -19.24
N SER A 350 -7.47 9.51 -18.93
CA SER A 350 -6.99 9.56 -17.55
C SER A 350 -7.66 10.66 -16.72
N SER A 351 -8.26 11.67 -17.35
CA SER A 351 -9.00 12.72 -16.65
C SER A 351 -10.43 12.30 -16.27
N GLN A 352 -10.91 11.17 -16.80
CA GLN A 352 -12.25 10.60 -16.53
C GLN A 352 -12.21 9.41 -15.56
N THR A 353 -11.01 8.91 -15.25
CA THR A 353 -10.75 7.75 -14.40
C THR A 353 -10.32 8.21 -13.02
#